data_AF-A0A497GN24-F1
#
_entry.id   AF-A0A497GN24-F1
#
_cell.length_a   1.000
_cell.length_b   1.000
_cell.length_c   1.000
_cell.angle_alpha   90.00
_cell.angle_beta   90.00
_cell.angle_gamma   90.00
#
_symmetry.space_group_name_H-M   'P 1'
#
loop_
_entity.id
_entity.type
_entity.pdbx_description
1 polymer ?
#
loop_
_entity_poly.entity_id
_entity_poly.type
_entity_poly.pdbx_seq_one_letter_code
_entity_poly.pdbx_strand_id
1 'polypeptide(L)'
;MISRDDGEERIDLKNLERLTVLPIRITEPWCKFSRFTLPIPPERLWILTNLVHAIGDVLSGTNVSKVKISINLDDLSMALALYDENGRRIYFDFIGSTFPEKLLEEVGFNKEEVVTIRNKWKVISEKLKSQQLLLVLQPLLPVDISTVREIVRMIKDRFKNFTIILKEPIKMPEKFLDSGRGQIRADLALNWLKSIKNSRGFLLGITDHDLYIPNYNFVFNVQDKYTFSKVSIFSLRRLRQSFYNLPENRQLFLERVRKQVYHIIGHFLGLSDCPNKFCVMSYSNSILELDAKSTEFCPRCEGLLKPGRLILHQNTNQNHG
;
A
#
# COMPACT_ATOMS: atom_id res chain seq x y z
N MET A 1 48.43 -44.83 20.32
CA MET A 1 49.03 -44.91 18.97
C MET A 1 48.10 -45.79 18.14
N ILE A 2 47.79 -45.38 16.89
CA ILE A 2 46.84 -46.02 15.94
C ILE A 2 45.37 -45.75 16.34
N SER A 3 44.43 -45.31 15.51
CA SER A 3 44.30 -44.72 14.16
C SER A 3 42.79 -44.52 13.98
N ARG A 4 42.32 -43.53 13.21
CA ARG A 4 41.33 -43.78 12.15
C ARG A 4 41.08 -42.53 11.32
N ASP A 5 41.08 -42.82 10.04
CA ASP A 5 40.85 -41.99 8.87
C ASP A 5 39.35 -41.70 8.69
N ASP A 6 39.07 -40.95 7.62
CA ASP A 6 37.84 -40.97 6.79
C ASP A 6 36.84 -39.79 6.93
N GLY A 7 36.99 -38.86 5.97
CA GLY A 7 35.90 -38.57 5.03
C GLY A 7 34.82 -37.57 5.46
N GLU A 8 35.14 -36.27 5.50
CA GLU A 8 34.12 -35.25 5.30
C GLU A 8 34.08 -34.85 3.81
N GLU A 9 32.99 -35.22 3.15
CA GLU A 9 32.63 -34.72 1.82
C GLU A 9 32.73 -33.19 1.80
N ARG A 10 33.70 -32.67 1.03
CA ARG A 10 33.74 -31.25 0.68
C ARG A 10 32.48 -30.90 -0.10
N ILE A 11 31.53 -30.26 0.57
CA ILE A 11 30.37 -29.64 -0.07
C ILE A 11 30.90 -28.61 -1.09
N ASP A 12 30.64 -28.88 -2.36
CA ASP A 12 30.95 -27.99 -3.47
C ASP A 12 30.12 -26.70 -3.32
N LEU A 13 30.80 -25.61 -2.97
CA LEU A 13 30.25 -24.27 -2.75
C LEU A 13 29.54 -23.70 -3.99
N LYS A 14 29.72 -24.27 -5.18
CA LYS A 14 29.00 -23.88 -6.40
C LYS A 14 27.50 -24.24 -6.37
N ASN A 15 27.04 -25.09 -5.46
CA ASN A 15 25.61 -25.42 -5.33
C ASN A 15 24.77 -24.34 -4.62
N LEU A 16 25.39 -23.37 -3.94
CA LEU A 16 24.68 -22.33 -3.17
C LEU A 16 24.26 -21.12 -4.02
N GLU A 17 24.80 -20.94 -5.23
CA GLU A 17 24.42 -19.85 -6.13
C GLU A 17 23.02 -20.01 -6.76
N ARG A 18 22.38 -21.17 -6.61
CA ARG A 18 21.05 -21.46 -7.22
C ARG A 18 19.84 -21.19 -6.33
N LEU A 19 20.03 -20.74 -5.09
CA LEU A 19 18.93 -20.57 -4.12
C LEU A 19 18.77 -19.10 -3.71
N THR A 20 18.50 -18.19 -4.66
CA THR A 20 18.18 -16.77 -4.41
C THR A 20 16.88 -16.57 -3.61
N VAL A 21 16.88 -17.00 -2.35
CA VAL A 21 15.98 -16.65 -1.26
C VAL A 21 16.79 -16.85 0.01
N LEU A 22 17.04 -15.78 0.78
CA LEU A 22 17.51 -15.88 2.16
C LEU A 22 16.29 -15.91 3.08
N PRO A 23 15.78 -17.09 3.49
CA PRO A 23 14.77 -17.14 4.53
C PRO A 23 15.45 -16.71 5.84
N ILE A 24 15.08 -15.55 6.36
CA ILE A 24 15.39 -15.19 7.75
C ILE A 24 14.58 -16.15 8.63
N ARG A 25 15.19 -17.29 8.99
CA ARG A 25 14.62 -18.23 9.94
C ARG A 25 14.81 -17.66 11.35
N ILE A 26 13.82 -16.94 11.87
CA ILE A 26 13.72 -16.64 13.31
C ILE A 26 13.24 -17.92 14.02
N THR A 27 14.06 -18.96 14.03
CA THR A 27 13.77 -20.21 14.76
C THR A 27 14.98 -20.77 15.50
N GLU A 28 16.11 -20.07 15.54
CA GLU A 28 17.26 -20.52 16.32
C GLU A 28 17.34 -19.72 17.64
N PRO A 29 17.56 -20.39 18.78
CA PRO A 29 17.87 -19.69 20.01
C PRO A 29 19.08 -18.78 19.78
N TRP A 30 19.04 -17.57 20.35
CA TRP A 30 20.05 -16.51 20.22
C TRP A 30 21.51 -16.98 20.37
N CYS A 31 21.73 -18.10 21.08
CA CYS A 31 23.04 -18.71 21.27
C CYS A 31 23.68 -19.36 20.01
N LYS A 32 22.95 -19.52 18.90
CA LYS A 32 23.49 -20.10 17.65
C LYS A 32 23.92 -19.09 16.58
N PHE A 33 23.74 -17.79 16.80
CA PHE A 33 24.24 -16.73 15.89
C PHE A 33 25.79 -16.61 15.85
N SER A 34 26.52 -17.49 16.55
CA SER A 34 27.98 -17.56 16.58
C SER A 34 28.66 -18.00 15.28
N ARG A 35 27.89 -18.27 14.20
CA ARG A 35 28.42 -18.72 12.90
C ARG A 35 28.32 -17.69 11.77
N PHE A 36 27.91 -16.45 12.04
CA PHE A 36 28.01 -15.37 11.03
C PHE A 36 29.44 -14.85 10.95
N THR A 37 30.19 -15.29 9.94
CA THR A 37 31.48 -14.69 9.58
C THR A 37 31.30 -13.47 8.69
N LEU A 38 31.12 -12.31 9.33
CA LEU A 38 31.37 -10.91 8.92
C LEU A 38 30.37 -10.02 9.67
N PRO A 39 30.79 -8.93 10.35
CA PRO A 39 29.98 -8.35 11.41
C PRO A 39 28.74 -7.67 10.84
N ILE A 40 27.57 -8.17 11.24
CA ILE A 40 26.33 -7.40 11.18
C ILE A 40 26.58 -6.16 12.07
N PRO A 41 26.42 -4.93 11.56
CA PRO A 41 26.63 -3.72 12.35
C PRO A 41 25.84 -3.79 13.67
N PRO A 42 26.43 -3.40 14.82
CA PRO A 42 25.77 -3.46 16.13
C PRO A 42 24.40 -2.81 16.15
N GLU A 43 24.20 -1.75 15.37
CA GLU A 43 22.93 -1.04 15.23
C GLU A 43 21.85 -1.91 14.60
N ARG A 44 22.19 -2.70 13.57
CA ARG A 44 21.24 -3.63 12.92
C ARG A 44 20.88 -4.78 13.84
N LEU A 45 21.86 -5.30 14.57
CA LEU A 45 21.61 -6.34 15.57
C LEU A 45 20.69 -5.82 16.66
N TRP A 46 20.96 -4.62 17.19
CA TRP A 46 20.12 -3.95 18.18
C TRP A 46 18.69 -3.71 17.67
N ILE A 47 18.52 -3.23 16.43
CA ILE A 47 17.19 -3.06 15.82
C ILE A 47 16.45 -4.41 15.75
N LEU A 48 17.12 -5.48 15.31
CA LEU A 48 16.53 -6.81 15.22
C LEU A 48 16.14 -7.35 16.60
N THR A 49 16.98 -7.19 17.61
CA THR A 49 16.68 -7.59 18.99
C THR A 49 15.43 -6.88 19.50
N ASN A 50 15.35 -5.56 19.34
CA ASN A 50 14.20 -4.78 19.78
C ASN A 50 12.93 -5.13 19.00
N LEU A 51 13.04 -5.43 17.70
CA LEU A 51 11.91 -5.89 16.91
C LEU A 51 11.37 -7.23 17.43
N VAL A 52 12.26 -8.17 17.75
CA VAL A 52 11.88 -9.47 18.32
C VAL A 52 11.22 -9.30 19.69
N HIS A 53 11.75 -8.43 20.56
CA HIS A 53 11.11 -8.11 21.83
C HIS A 53 9.73 -7.47 21.65
N ALA A 54 9.61 -6.46 20.78
CA ALA A 54 8.33 -5.81 20.51
C ALA A 54 7.30 -6.79 19.94
N ILE A 55 7.71 -7.72 19.07
CA ILE A 55 6.83 -8.80 18.61
C ILE A 55 6.43 -9.71 19.77
N GLY A 56 7.37 -10.09 20.65
CA GLY A 56 7.09 -10.85 21.86
C GLY A 56 6.07 -10.17 22.77
N ASP A 57 6.21 -8.86 22.99
CA ASP A 57 5.29 -8.07 23.82
C ASP A 57 3.89 -7.98 23.19
N VAL A 58 3.81 -7.73 21.88
CA VAL A 58 2.53 -7.68 21.14
C VAL A 58 1.82 -9.04 21.15
N LEU A 59 2.58 -10.13 21.12
CA LEU A 59 2.06 -11.49 21.16
C LEU A 59 1.93 -12.02 22.60
N SER A 60 2.33 -11.26 23.61
CA SER A 60 2.21 -11.67 25.00
C SER A 60 0.74 -11.85 25.38
N GLY A 61 0.43 -12.95 26.06
CA GLY A 61 -0.95 -13.35 26.36
C GLY A 61 -1.72 -13.93 25.16
N THR A 62 -1.10 -14.03 23.98
CA THR A 62 -1.60 -14.88 22.90
C THR A 62 -1.01 -16.28 23.07
N ASN A 63 -1.74 -17.33 22.68
CA ASN A 63 -1.22 -18.72 22.68
C ASN A 63 -0.11 -18.94 21.63
N VAL A 64 0.53 -17.89 21.11
CA VAL A 64 1.56 -17.98 20.06
C VAL A 64 2.89 -18.34 20.70
N SER A 65 3.49 -19.45 20.26
CA SER A 65 4.82 -19.92 20.66
C SER A 65 5.86 -19.74 19.55
N LYS A 66 5.42 -19.69 18.29
CA LYS A 66 6.31 -19.70 17.12
C LYS A 66 5.73 -18.88 15.97
N VAL A 67 6.63 -18.14 15.31
CA VAL A 67 6.33 -17.31 14.15
C VAL A 67 7.18 -17.77 12.97
N LYS A 68 6.56 -17.97 11.81
CA LYS A 68 7.26 -18.22 10.53
C LYS A 68 6.94 -17.10 9.56
N ILE A 69 7.98 -16.50 8.99
CA ILE A 69 7.86 -15.44 7.98
C ILE A 69 8.67 -15.86 6.76
N SER A 70 8.06 -15.76 5.58
CA SER A 70 8.73 -15.89 4.29
C SER A 70 8.49 -14.62 3.48
N ILE A 71 9.54 -14.10 2.84
CA ILE A 71 9.52 -12.85 2.08
C ILE A 71 10.29 -13.08 0.78
N ASN A 72 9.69 -12.75 -0.35
CA ASN A 72 10.38 -12.61 -1.61
C ASN A 72 10.86 -11.16 -1.76
N LEU A 73 12.16 -10.93 -1.88
CA LEU A 73 12.73 -9.58 -1.96
C LEU A 73 12.59 -8.95 -3.36
N ASP A 74 12.38 -9.77 -4.40
CA ASP A 74 12.27 -9.28 -5.78
C ASP A 74 10.93 -8.59 -6.03
N ASP A 75 9.84 -9.20 -5.55
CA ASP A 75 8.48 -8.68 -5.71
C ASP A 75 7.84 -8.19 -4.39
N LEU A 76 8.57 -8.27 -3.28
CA LEU A 76 8.13 -7.88 -1.94
C LEU A 76 6.86 -8.60 -1.47
N SER A 77 6.54 -9.76 -2.05
CA SER A 77 5.50 -10.65 -1.53
C SER A 77 5.96 -11.30 -0.23
N MET A 78 5.01 -11.61 0.65
CA MET A 78 5.30 -12.20 1.95
C MET A 78 4.19 -13.14 2.40
N ALA A 79 4.56 -14.12 3.23
CA ALA A 79 3.65 -14.94 4.00
C ALA A 79 4.11 -14.99 5.46
N LEU A 80 3.15 -15.04 6.38
CA LEU A 80 3.35 -15.14 7.82
C LEU A 80 2.43 -16.24 8.35
N ALA A 81 2.92 -17.05 9.29
CA ALA A 81 2.11 -17.97 10.06
C ALA A 81 2.51 -17.95 11.54
N LEU A 82 1.52 -17.94 12.42
CA LEU A 82 1.68 -18.03 13.87
C LEU A 82 1.18 -19.39 14.35
N TYR A 83 1.94 -19.98 15.28
CA TYR A 83 1.74 -21.33 15.79
C TYR A 83 1.66 -21.33 17.31
N ASP A 84 0.84 -22.22 17.86
CA ASP A 84 0.79 -22.49 19.31
C ASP A 84 1.90 -23.44 19.78
N GLU A 85 2.00 -23.66 21.09
CA GLU A 85 2.98 -24.58 21.70
C GLU A 85 2.87 -26.02 21.19
N ASN A 86 1.69 -26.43 20.72
CA ASN A 86 1.45 -27.75 20.15
C ASN A 86 1.79 -27.81 18.66
N GLY A 87 2.34 -26.74 18.08
CA GLY A 87 2.66 -26.64 16.67
C GLY A 87 1.45 -26.48 15.75
N ARG A 88 0.28 -26.11 16.28
CA ARG A 88 -0.93 -25.85 15.49
C ARG A 88 -0.91 -24.42 14.98
N ARG A 89 -1.19 -24.23 13.69
CA ARG A 89 -1.27 -22.90 13.07
C ARG A 89 -2.55 -22.21 13.53
N ILE A 90 -2.43 -21.12 14.28
CA ILE A 90 -3.55 -20.35 14.83
C ILE A 90 -3.85 -19.08 14.04
N TYR A 91 -2.88 -18.59 13.26
CA TYR A 91 -3.06 -17.45 12.38
C TYR A 91 -2.12 -17.56 11.18
N PHE A 92 -2.51 -16.95 10.06
CA PHE A 92 -1.61 -16.70 8.95
C PHE A 92 -2.07 -15.47 8.17
N ASP A 93 -1.19 -14.80 7.44
CA ASP A 93 -1.54 -13.76 6.47
C ASP A 93 -0.53 -13.81 5.32
N PHE A 94 -0.89 -13.26 4.17
CA PHE A 94 0.04 -13.14 3.05
C PHE A 94 -0.30 -11.95 2.17
N ILE A 95 0.73 -11.40 1.52
CA ILE A 95 0.64 -10.27 0.61
C ILE A 95 1.37 -10.67 -0.66
N GLY A 96 0.75 -10.43 -1.82
CA GLY A 96 1.39 -10.68 -3.11
C GLY A 96 0.52 -10.18 -4.26
N SER A 97 1.15 -9.61 -5.29
CA SER A 97 0.46 -9.23 -6.53
C SER A 97 -0.14 -10.45 -7.24
N THR A 98 0.56 -11.58 -7.16
CA THR A 98 0.11 -12.94 -7.49
C THR A 98 -0.04 -13.81 -6.24
N PHE A 99 -0.71 -14.96 -6.38
CA PHE A 99 -0.86 -15.91 -5.27
C PHE A 99 0.50 -16.50 -4.85
N PRO A 100 0.97 -16.29 -3.60
CA PRO A 100 2.33 -16.64 -3.19
C PRO A 100 2.42 -18.09 -2.67
N GLU A 101 2.22 -19.06 -3.58
CA GLU A 101 2.26 -20.50 -3.26
C GLU A 101 3.51 -20.93 -2.50
N LYS A 102 4.69 -20.63 -3.05
CA LYS A 102 5.98 -21.02 -2.47
C LYS A 102 6.17 -20.44 -1.06
N LEU A 103 5.77 -19.18 -0.83
CA LEU A 103 5.91 -18.55 0.48
C LEU A 103 4.98 -19.20 1.52
N LEU A 104 3.78 -19.60 1.10
CA LEU A 104 2.86 -20.36 1.97
C LEU A 104 3.45 -21.72 2.33
N GLU A 105 4.02 -22.45 1.36
CA GLU A 105 4.70 -23.72 1.64
C GLU A 105 5.86 -23.55 2.63
N GLU A 106 6.69 -22.52 2.46
CA GLU A 106 7.82 -22.19 3.34
C GLU A 106 7.38 -21.87 4.78
N VAL A 107 6.23 -21.20 4.96
CA VAL A 107 5.68 -20.96 6.30
C VAL A 107 4.89 -22.15 6.84
N GLY A 108 4.86 -23.29 6.15
CA GLY A 108 4.38 -24.56 6.68
C GLY A 108 2.97 -24.97 6.25
N PHE A 109 2.50 -24.52 5.09
CA PHE A 109 1.29 -25.03 4.46
C PHE A 109 1.62 -26.26 3.60
N ASN A 110 0.77 -27.29 3.66
CA ASN A 110 0.87 -28.42 2.72
C ASN A 110 0.18 -28.11 1.38
N LYS A 111 0.41 -28.95 0.37
CA LYS A 111 -0.13 -28.74 -0.99
C LYS A 111 -1.66 -28.64 -1.04
N GLU A 112 -2.37 -29.45 -0.27
CA GLU A 112 -3.84 -29.44 -0.23
C GLU A 112 -4.39 -28.15 0.39
N GLU A 113 -3.77 -27.67 1.46
CA GLU A 113 -4.08 -26.39 2.09
C GLU A 113 -3.83 -25.23 1.14
N VAL A 114 -2.68 -25.22 0.45
CA VAL A 114 -2.32 -24.19 -0.54
C VAL A 114 -3.35 -24.14 -1.67
N VAL A 115 -3.77 -25.30 -2.22
CA VAL A 115 -4.82 -25.36 -3.26
C VAL A 115 -6.14 -24.81 -2.74
N THR A 116 -6.54 -25.18 -1.52
CA THR A 116 -7.77 -24.68 -0.88
C THR A 116 -7.74 -23.16 -0.75
N ILE A 117 -6.63 -22.60 -0.27
CA ILE A 117 -6.46 -21.16 -0.07
C ILE A 117 -6.40 -20.45 -1.43
N ARG A 118 -5.74 -21.02 -2.44
CA ARG A 118 -5.73 -20.48 -3.81
C ARG A 118 -7.14 -20.36 -4.36
N ASN A 119 -7.96 -21.39 -4.21
CA ASN A 119 -9.33 -21.38 -4.70
C ASN A 119 -10.17 -20.31 -3.99
N LYS A 120 -10.08 -20.21 -2.66
CA LYS A 120 -10.70 -19.10 -1.90
C LYS A 120 -10.19 -17.74 -2.36
N TRP A 121 -8.89 -17.59 -2.55
CA TRP A 121 -8.26 -16.35 -3.00
C TRP A 121 -8.76 -15.93 -4.38
N LYS A 122 -8.92 -16.88 -5.32
CA LYS A 122 -9.50 -16.61 -6.66
C LYS A 122 -10.93 -16.09 -6.56
N VAL A 123 -11.80 -16.81 -5.84
CA VAL A 123 -13.21 -16.43 -5.66
C VAL A 123 -13.35 -15.04 -5.03
N ILE A 124 -12.60 -14.77 -3.95
CA ILE A 124 -12.66 -13.47 -3.29
C ILE A 124 -12.05 -12.37 -4.18
N SER A 125 -10.98 -12.66 -4.91
CA SER A 125 -10.36 -11.71 -5.85
C SER A 125 -11.34 -11.32 -6.97
N GLU A 126 -12.08 -12.27 -7.51
CA GLU A 126 -13.14 -12.02 -8.50
C GLU A 126 -14.27 -11.20 -7.91
N LYS A 127 -14.74 -11.55 -6.71
CA LYS A 127 -15.76 -10.79 -5.98
C LYS A 127 -15.33 -9.33 -5.77
N LEU A 128 -14.11 -9.09 -5.30
CA LEU A 128 -13.56 -7.74 -5.10
C LEU A 128 -13.46 -6.97 -6.42
N LYS A 129 -13.02 -7.62 -7.50
CA LYS A 129 -12.99 -7.02 -8.84
C LYS A 129 -14.39 -6.65 -9.36
N SER A 130 -15.40 -7.47 -9.06
CA SER A 130 -16.79 -7.21 -9.46
C SER A 130 -17.50 -6.17 -8.58
N GLN A 131 -16.98 -5.91 -7.37
CA GLN A 131 -17.62 -5.01 -6.44
C GLN A 131 -17.59 -3.57 -6.95
N GLN A 132 -18.77 -3.04 -7.25
CA GLN A 132 -18.91 -1.66 -7.69
C GLN A 132 -18.67 -0.68 -6.53
N LEU A 133 -17.74 0.24 -6.75
CA LEU A 133 -17.41 1.32 -5.84
C LEU A 133 -17.96 2.63 -6.41
N LEU A 134 -18.70 3.38 -5.59
CA LEU A 134 -19.21 4.68 -6.00
C LEU A 134 -18.17 5.77 -5.71
N LEU A 135 -17.79 6.55 -6.72
CA LEU A 135 -16.99 7.76 -6.58
C LEU A 135 -17.75 8.97 -7.12
N VAL A 136 -17.95 9.97 -6.28
CA VAL A 136 -18.51 11.27 -6.67
C VAL A 136 -17.35 12.21 -6.96
N LEU A 137 -17.30 12.77 -8.17
CA LEU A 137 -16.44 13.89 -8.50
C LEU A 137 -17.24 15.18 -8.37
N GLN A 138 -16.76 16.08 -7.51
CA GLN A 138 -17.34 17.39 -7.31
C GLN A 138 -16.40 18.46 -7.87
N PRO A 139 -16.69 19.03 -9.04
CA PRO A 139 -15.95 20.20 -9.51
C PRO A 139 -16.17 21.37 -8.57
N LEU A 140 -15.07 22.02 -8.17
CA LEU A 140 -15.03 23.15 -7.24
C LEU A 140 -14.45 24.35 -7.98
N LEU A 141 -15.29 25.36 -8.22
CA LEU A 141 -14.92 26.51 -9.03
C LEU A 141 -13.76 27.31 -8.40
N PRO A 142 -12.85 27.87 -9.24
CA PRO A 142 -12.76 27.68 -10.68
C PRO A 142 -12.18 26.29 -10.99
N VAL A 143 -12.69 25.65 -12.04
CA VAL A 143 -12.12 24.43 -12.60
C VAL A 143 -12.61 24.23 -14.02
N ASP A 144 -11.71 23.85 -14.94
CA ASP A 144 -12.12 23.46 -16.29
C ASP A 144 -12.81 22.08 -16.29
N ILE A 145 -14.09 22.07 -16.64
CA ILE A 145 -14.90 20.85 -16.69
C ILE A 145 -14.43 19.88 -17.78
N SER A 146 -13.79 20.36 -18.84
CA SER A 146 -13.22 19.47 -19.86
C SER A 146 -12.11 18.60 -19.24
N THR A 147 -11.26 19.19 -18.41
CA THR A 147 -10.22 18.48 -17.64
C THR A 147 -10.85 17.50 -16.64
N VAL A 148 -11.92 17.87 -15.93
CA VAL A 148 -12.60 16.93 -15.00
C VAL A 148 -13.20 15.73 -15.76
N ARG A 149 -13.75 15.94 -16.96
CA ARG A 149 -14.23 14.82 -17.80
C ARG A 149 -13.10 13.92 -18.25
N GLU A 150 -11.91 14.44 -18.49
CA GLU A 150 -10.73 13.62 -18.76
C GLU A 150 -10.32 12.78 -17.55
N ILE A 151 -10.37 13.34 -16.34
CA ILE A 151 -10.16 12.60 -15.09
C ILE A 151 -11.16 11.44 -14.96
N VAL A 152 -12.44 11.66 -15.28
CA VAL A 152 -13.45 10.58 -15.31
C VAL A 152 -13.01 9.44 -16.23
N ARG A 153 -12.51 9.75 -17.45
CA ARG A 153 -12.03 8.73 -18.39
C ARG A 153 -10.81 7.98 -17.83
N MET A 154 -9.81 8.71 -17.33
CA MET A 154 -8.60 8.12 -16.74
C MET A 154 -8.89 7.15 -15.59
N ILE A 155 -9.88 7.48 -14.74
CA ILE A 155 -10.29 6.60 -13.64
C ILE A 155 -11.02 5.38 -14.19
N LYS A 156 -11.97 5.54 -15.13
CA LYS A 156 -12.68 4.42 -15.77
C LYS A 156 -11.75 3.49 -16.55
N ASP A 157 -10.66 4.01 -17.10
CA ASP A 157 -9.69 3.22 -17.84
C ASP A 157 -8.88 2.31 -16.93
N ARG A 158 -8.45 2.80 -15.77
CA ARG A 158 -7.64 2.04 -14.82
C ARG A 158 -8.45 1.23 -13.80
N PHE A 159 -9.54 1.78 -13.29
CA PHE A 159 -10.34 1.20 -12.20
C PHE A 159 -11.76 0.89 -12.68
N LYS A 160 -11.90 -0.23 -13.38
CA LYS A 160 -13.17 -0.66 -14.03
C LYS A 160 -14.33 -0.88 -13.07
N ASN A 161 -14.05 -1.07 -11.78
CA ASN A 161 -15.04 -1.30 -10.74
C ASN A 161 -15.56 0.01 -10.10
N PHE A 162 -15.11 1.18 -10.57
CA PHE A 162 -15.65 2.46 -10.10
C PHE A 162 -16.80 2.94 -10.97
N THR A 163 -17.97 3.08 -10.34
CA THR A 163 -19.09 3.87 -10.88
C THR A 163 -18.86 5.33 -10.49
N ILE A 164 -18.69 6.21 -11.50
CA ILE A 164 -18.37 7.61 -11.29
C ILE A 164 -19.60 8.49 -11.53
N ILE A 165 -19.93 9.33 -10.56
CA ILE A 165 -20.94 10.40 -10.69
C ILE A 165 -20.21 11.73 -10.74
N LEU A 166 -20.29 12.42 -11.87
CA LEU A 166 -19.84 13.80 -12.00
C LEU A 166 -20.99 14.73 -11.59
N LYS A 167 -20.76 15.58 -10.58
CA LYS A 167 -21.73 16.59 -10.12
C LYS A 167 -21.55 17.90 -10.87
N GLU A 168 -22.59 18.74 -10.81
CA GLU A 168 -22.51 20.12 -11.28
C GLU A 168 -21.46 20.92 -10.49
N PRO A 169 -20.76 21.88 -11.11
CA PRO A 169 -19.75 22.67 -10.43
C PRO A 169 -20.36 23.54 -9.33
N ILE A 170 -19.68 23.62 -8.19
CA ILE A 170 -20.10 24.46 -7.07
C ILE A 170 -18.96 25.40 -6.66
N LYS A 171 -19.30 26.57 -6.15
CA LYS A 171 -18.32 27.52 -5.59
C LYS A 171 -17.98 27.11 -4.16
N MET A 172 -16.70 27.13 -3.81
CA MET A 172 -16.28 26.98 -2.42
C MET A 172 -16.63 28.24 -1.61
N PRO A 173 -16.98 28.11 -0.32
CA PRO A 173 -17.14 29.25 0.58
C PRO A 173 -15.91 30.17 0.57
N GLU A 174 -16.13 31.47 0.38
CA GLU A 174 -15.06 32.46 0.24
C GLU A 174 -14.17 32.56 1.48
N LYS A 175 -14.73 32.26 2.67
CA LYS A 175 -13.98 32.21 3.94
C LYS A 175 -12.83 31.19 3.96
N PHE A 176 -12.75 30.30 2.98
CA PHE A 176 -11.63 29.36 2.85
C PHE A 176 -10.45 29.96 2.09
N LEU A 177 -10.65 31.07 1.39
CA LEU A 177 -9.59 31.77 0.67
C LEU A 177 -8.77 32.60 1.66
N ASP A 178 -7.47 32.33 1.67
CA ASP A 178 -6.49 33.23 2.25
C ASP A 178 -6.06 34.23 1.17
N SER A 179 -6.60 35.45 1.25
CA SER A 179 -6.31 36.50 0.26
C SER A 179 -4.84 36.90 0.22
N GLY A 180 -4.10 36.78 1.33
CA GLY A 180 -2.67 37.08 1.38
C GLY A 180 -1.83 36.07 0.60
N ARG A 181 -2.30 34.82 0.52
CA ARG A 181 -1.64 33.74 -0.22
C ARG A 181 -2.21 33.52 -1.62
N GLY A 182 -3.46 33.93 -1.86
CA GLY A 182 -4.21 33.51 -3.05
C GLY A 182 -4.47 31.99 -3.08
N GLN A 183 -4.50 31.35 -1.90
CA GLN A 183 -4.63 29.90 -1.74
C GLN A 183 -5.88 29.57 -0.90
N ILE A 184 -6.49 28.41 -1.15
CA ILE A 184 -7.58 27.87 -0.34
C ILE A 184 -7.01 27.02 0.81
N ARG A 185 -7.53 27.22 2.02
CA ARG A 185 -7.32 26.36 3.18
C ARG A 185 -7.98 25.00 2.96
N ALA A 186 -7.18 24.03 2.52
CA ALA A 186 -7.64 22.73 2.07
C ALA A 186 -8.24 21.89 3.20
N ASP A 187 -7.77 22.05 4.45
CA ASP A 187 -8.34 21.43 5.64
C ASP A 187 -9.77 21.90 5.93
N LEU A 188 -10.03 23.21 5.77
CA LEU A 188 -11.37 23.78 5.90
C LEU A 188 -12.29 23.32 4.75
N ALA A 189 -11.78 23.37 3.52
CA ALA A 189 -12.51 22.91 2.34
C ALA A 189 -12.86 21.41 2.41
N LEU A 190 -11.93 20.58 2.89
CA LEU A 190 -12.16 19.15 3.12
C LEU A 190 -13.25 18.89 4.15
N ASN A 191 -13.24 19.62 5.27
CA ASN A 191 -14.28 19.50 6.30
C ASN A 191 -15.67 19.92 5.76
N TRP A 192 -15.72 20.94 4.92
CA TRP A 192 -16.94 21.31 4.22
C TRP A 192 -17.40 20.25 3.21
N LEU A 193 -16.49 19.68 2.41
CA LEU A 193 -16.80 18.55 1.52
C LEU A 193 -17.39 17.37 2.30
N LYS A 194 -16.85 17.07 3.48
CA LYS A 194 -17.42 16.06 4.38
C LYS A 194 -18.85 16.39 4.81
N SER A 195 -19.16 17.65 5.11
CA SER A 195 -20.52 18.06 5.52
C SER A 195 -21.55 17.99 4.39
N ILE A 196 -21.15 18.17 3.13
CA ILE A 196 -22.07 18.10 1.98
C ILE A 196 -22.12 16.70 1.36
N LYS A 197 -21.28 15.77 1.83
CA LYS A 197 -21.25 14.39 1.33
C LYS A 197 -22.54 13.66 1.71
N ASN A 198 -23.36 13.38 0.72
CA ASN A 198 -24.65 12.71 0.89
C ASN A 198 -24.67 11.23 0.44
N SER A 199 -23.54 10.71 -0.08
CA SER A 199 -23.44 9.33 -0.55
C SER A 199 -22.68 8.46 0.43
N ARG A 200 -22.85 7.13 0.35
CA ARG A 200 -22.01 6.15 1.07
C ARG A 200 -20.66 5.90 0.38
N GLY A 201 -20.48 6.37 -0.85
CA GLY A 201 -19.26 6.20 -1.66
C GLY A 201 -18.13 7.16 -1.30
N PHE A 202 -17.14 7.26 -2.17
CA PHE A 202 -16.03 8.22 -2.08
C PHE A 202 -16.44 9.59 -2.66
N LEU A 203 -15.81 10.66 -2.19
CA LEU A 203 -15.98 12.02 -2.71
C LEU A 203 -14.62 12.65 -3.00
N LEU A 204 -14.40 13.09 -4.24
CA LEU A 204 -13.21 13.82 -4.65
C LEU A 204 -13.61 15.20 -5.18
N GLY A 205 -13.24 16.24 -4.43
CA GLY A 205 -13.32 17.63 -4.86
C GLY A 205 -12.14 18.00 -5.76
N ILE A 206 -12.38 18.66 -6.88
CA ILE A 206 -11.33 19.02 -7.85
C ILE A 206 -11.42 20.52 -8.14
N THR A 207 -10.30 21.24 -8.00
CA THR A 207 -10.24 22.70 -8.20
C THR A 207 -8.98 23.13 -8.94
N ASP A 208 -9.04 24.27 -9.63
CA ASP A 208 -7.86 25.02 -10.13
C ASP A 208 -7.37 26.09 -9.12
N HIS A 209 -7.99 26.21 -7.94
CA HIS A 209 -7.39 26.95 -6.83
C HIS A 209 -6.12 26.25 -6.32
N ASP A 210 -5.11 27.05 -5.94
CA ASP A 210 -3.98 26.52 -5.18
C ASP A 210 -4.40 26.18 -3.74
N LEU A 211 -3.82 25.12 -3.18
CA LEU A 211 -4.23 24.57 -1.89
C LEU A 211 -3.09 24.60 -0.88
N TYR A 212 -3.41 24.88 0.38
CA TYR A 212 -2.48 24.73 1.50
C TYR A 212 -3.17 24.25 2.78
N ILE A 213 -2.37 23.76 3.72
CA ILE A 213 -2.76 23.49 5.11
C ILE A 213 -1.77 24.22 6.03
N PRO A 214 -2.12 24.48 7.31
CA PRO A 214 -1.21 25.14 8.25
C PRO A 214 0.17 24.47 8.30
N ASN A 215 1.23 25.27 8.34
CA ASN A 215 2.64 24.85 8.35
C ASN A 215 3.18 24.30 7.03
N TYR A 216 2.39 24.29 5.95
CA TYR A 216 2.85 23.89 4.62
C TYR A 216 2.71 25.06 3.64
N ASN A 217 3.66 25.16 2.70
CA ASN A 217 3.59 26.16 1.64
C ASN A 217 2.45 25.86 0.65
N PHE A 218 2.21 24.57 0.39
CA PHE A 218 1.13 24.09 -0.44
C PHE A 218 0.95 22.58 -0.25
N VAL A 219 -0.14 22.06 -0.81
CA VAL A 219 -0.40 20.63 -0.96
C VAL A 219 -1.04 20.37 -2.31
N PHE A 220 -0.75 19.23 -2.95
CA PHE A 220 -1.47 18.83 -4.17
C PHE A 220 -2.88 18.33 -3.85
N ASN A 221 -3.01 17.59 -2.75
CA ASN A 221 -4.28 17.07 -2.26
C ASN A 221 -4.28 16.98 -0.73
N VAL A 222 -5.48 16.90 -0.14
CA VAL A 222 -5.68 16.55 1.28
C VAL A 222 -6.79 15.52 1.36
N GLN A 223 -6.69 14.61 2.32
CA GLN A 223 -7.64 13.53 2.55
C GLN A 223 -8.05 13.48 4.01
N ASP A 224 -9.23 12.93 4.30
CA ASP A 224 -9.76 12.87 5.66
C ASP A 224 -9.03 11.85 6.55
N LYS A 225 -8.34 10.87 5.95
CA LYS A 225 -7.53 9.86 6.62
C LYS A 225 -6.33 9.47 5.77
N TYR A 226 -5.28 8.93 6.40
CA TYR A 226 -4.09 8.42 5.71
C TYR A 226 -4.33 7.05 5.02
N THR A 227 -5.32 6.29 5.47
CA THR A 227 -5.78 5.03 4.85
C THR A 227 -7.30 4.92 4.94
N PHE A 228 -7.91 4.25 3.96
CA PHE A 228 -9.38 4.12 3.85
C PHE A 228 -10.10 5.47 3.93
N SER A 229 -9.52 6.47 3.27
CA SER A 229 -10.11 7.80 3.17
C SER A 229 -11.45 7.71 2.44
N LYS A 230 -12.34 8.66 2.74
CA LYS A 230 -13.67 8.75 2.10
C LYS A 230 -13.86 10.06 1.35
N VAL A 231 -13.08 11.07 1.70
CA VAL A 231 -13.17 12.40 1.13
C VAL A 231 -11.78 12.93 0.85
N SER A 232 -11.60 13.50 -0.33
CA SER A 232 -10.37 14.20 -0.71
C SER A 232 -10.69 15.48 -1.46
N ILE A 233 -9.79 16.46 -1.38
CA ILE A 233 -9.73 17.61 -2.27
C ILE A 233 -8.39 17.62 -2.99
N PHE A 234 -8.40 17.95 -4.28
CA PHE A 234 -7.26 17.91 -5.18
C PHE A 234 -7.17 19.20 -6.01
N SER A 235 -5.95 19.76 -6.10
CA SER A 235 -5.63 20.94 -6.91
C SER A 235 -4.96 20.57 -8.22
N LEU A 236 -5.46 21.14 -9.31
CA LEU A 236 -4.81 21.12 -10.62
C LEU A 236 -3.76 22.23 -10.78
N ARG A 237 -3.78 23.26 -9.91
CA ARG A 237 -3.07 24.53 -10.11
C ARG A 237 -1.57 24.34 -10.33
N ARG A 238 -0.92 23.60 -9.43
CA ARG A 238 0.53 23.37 -9.45
C ARG A 238 0.95 22.22 -10.37
N LEU A 239 0.01 21.59 -11.09
CA LEU A 239 0.35 20.59 -12.10
C LEU A 239 0.64 21.22 -13.47
N ARG A 240 0.17 22.45 -13.67
CA ARG A 240 0.33 23.22 -14.91
C ARG A 240 1.72 23.85 -14.98
N GLN A 241 2.32 23.83 -16.16
CA GLN A 241 3.64 24.43 -16.37
C GLN A 241 3.62 25.95 -16.22
N SER A 242 2.50 26.60 -16.57
CA SER A 242 2.31 28.05 -16.39
C SER A 242 2.43 28.51 -14.93
N PHE A 243 2.16 27.66 -13.94
CA PHE A 243 2.40 27.99 -12.54
C PHE A 243 3.88 28.29 -12.27
N TYR A 244 4.77 27.65 -13.02
CA TYR A 244 6.22 27.79 -12.95
C TYR A 244 6.79 28.71 -14.04
N ASN A 245 5.94 29.49 -14.72
CA ASN A 245 6.31 30.35 -15.85
C ASN A 245 6.95 29.58 -17.02
N LEU A 246 6.58 28.31 -17.20
CA LEU A 246 7.04 27.46 -18.29
C LEU A 246 5.95 27.30 -19.36
N PRO A 247 6.30 27.05 -20.63
CA PRO A 247 5.33 26.76 -21.68
C PRO A 247 4.44 25.56 -21.33
N GLU A 248 3.15 25.67 -21.64
CA GLU A 248 2.19 24.60 -21.37
C GLU A 248 2.56 23.31 -22.11
N ASN A 249 2.50 22.19 -21.40
CA ASN A 249 2.66 20.86 -21.95
C ASN A 249 1.47 20.00 -21.49
N ARG A 250 0.50 19.81 -22.39
CA ARG A 250 -0.73 19.07 -22.08
C ARG A 250 -0.45 17.62 -21.69
N GLN A 251 0.48 16.95 -22.36
CA GLN A 251 0.80 15.55 -22.09
C GLN A 251 1.34 15.38 -20.66
N LEU A 252 2.30 16.23 -20.28
CA LEU A 252 2.89 16.23 -18.94
C LEU A 252 1.85 16.62 -17.87
N PHE A 253 1.00 17.61 -18.15
CA PHE A 253 -0.11 17.97 -17.26
C PHE A 253 -1.02 16.77 -16.99
N LEU A 254 -1.46 16.07 -18.04
CA LEU A 254 -2.34 14.89 -17.89
C LEU A 254 -1.64 13.72 -17.21
N GLU A 255 -0.34 13.54 -17.41
CA GLU A 255 0.46 12.55 -16.68
C GLU A 255 0.49 12.86 -15.17
N ARG A 256 0.78 14.10 -14.79
CA ARG A 256 0.76 14.56 -13.39
C ARG A 256 -0.62 14.38 -12.75
N VAL A 257 -1.68 14.69 -13.49
CA VAL A 257 -3.07 14.47 -13.06
C VAL A 257 -3.34 12.99 -12.81
N ARG A 258 -2.94 12.09 -13.72
CA ARG A 258 -3.08 10.63 -13.52
C ARG A 258 -2.38 10.17 -12.24
N LYS A 259 -1.12 10.58 -12.04
CA LYS A 259 -0.33 10.21 -10.86
C LYS A 259 -1.00 10.63 -9.55
N GLN A 260 -1.53 11.86 -9.48
CA GLN A 260 -2.23 12.35 -8.28
C GLN A 260 -3.58 11.64 -8.08
N VAL A 261 -4.38 11.50 -9.14
CA VAL A 261 -5.69 10.84 -9.04
C VAL A 261 -5.55 9.37 -8.62
N TYR A 262 -4.59 8.65 -9.19
CA TYR A 262 -4.35 7.23 -8.85
C TYR A 262 -3.81 7.08 -7.43
N HIS A 263 -2.98 8.00 -6.96
CA HIS A 263 -2.53 8.08 -5.58
C HIS A 263 -3.72 8.28 -4.60
N ILE A 264 -4.60 9.24 -4.88
CA ILE A 264 -5.80 9.49 -4.06
C ILE A 264 -6.73 8.26 -4.04
N ILE A 265 -6.95 7.63 -5.20
CA ILE A 265 -7.76 6.40 -5.27
C ILE A 265 -7.11 5.27 -4.49
N GLY A 266 -5.78 5.14 -4.50
CA GLY A 266 -5.10 4.15 -3.67
C GLY A 266 -5.41 4.31 -2.18
N HIS A 267 -5.45 5.54 -1.66
CA HIS A 267 -5.87 5.79 -0.28
C HIS A 267 -7.35 5.49 -0.02
N PHE A 268 -8.24 5.79 -0.97
CA PHE A 268 -9.65 5.35 -0.91
C PHE A 268 -9.77 3.83 -0.80
N LEU A 269 -8.89 3.10 -1.50
CA LEU A 269 -8.83 1.64 -1.48
C LEU A 269 -8.06 1.06 -0.26
N GLY A 270 -7.54 1.91 0.64
CA GLY A 270 -6.93 1.47 1.89
C GLY A 270 -5.40 1.49 1.91
N LEU A 271 -4.74 1.91 0.83
CA LEU A 271 -3.28 2.03 0.82
C LEU A 271 -2.81 3.24 1.61
N SER A 272 -1.66 3.11 2.28
CA SER A 272 -0.90 4.22 2.85
C SER A 272 0.12 4.73 1.83
N ASP A 273 0.79 5.83 2.16
CA ASP A 273 1.98 6.25 1.42
C ASP A 273 3.01 5.12 1.32
N CYS A 274 3.63 5.02 0.14
CA CYS A 274 4.61 4.00 -0.17
C CYS A 274 6.04 4.58 -0.06
N PRO A 275 6.96 3.90 0.63
CA PRO A 275 8.35 4.34 0.70
C PRO A 275 9.09 4.19 -0.65
N ASN A 276 8.59 3.33 -1.55
CA ASN A 276 9.14 3.23 -2.90
C ASN A 276 8.83 4.51 -3.69
N LYS A 277 9.87 5.30 -3.98
CA LYS A 277 9.77 6.59 -4.69
C LYS A 277 9.24 6.48 -6.13
N PHE A 278 9.32 5.31 -6.75
CA PHE A 278 8.78 5.07 -8.08
C PHE A 278 7.33 4.61 -8.08
N CYS A 279 6.75 4.25 -6.92
CA CYS A 279 5.35 3.86 -6.84
C CYS A 279 4.43 5.08 -6.95
N VAL A 280 3.26 4.93 -7.59
CA VAL A 280 2.24 6.00 -7.62
C VAL A 280 1.79 6.42 -6.22
N MET A 281 1.82 5.49 -5.26
CA MET A 281 1.55 5.75 -3.83
C MET A 281 2.69 6.46 -3.11
N SER A 282 3.80 6.81 -3.78
CA SER A 282 4.81 7.64 -3.16
C SER A 282 4.27 9.05 -2.90
N TYR A 283 4.47 9.51 -1.68
CA TYR A 283 4.17 10.88 -1.29
C TYR A 283 5.08 11.86 -2.03
N SER A 284 4.51 12.94 -2.56
CA SER A 284 5.23 13.96 -3.34
C SER A 284 4.96 15.36 -2.78
N ASN A 285 6.02 16.03 -2.33
CA ASN A 285 6.01 17.41 -1.83
C ASN A 285 6.44 18.42 -2.90
N SER A 286 6.94 17.97 -4.05
CA SER A 286 7.34 18.83 -5.15
C SER A 286 6.87 18.27 -6.50
N ILE A 287 6.88 19.14 -7.51
CA ILE A 287 6.56 18.75 -8.87
C ILE A 287 7.60 17.78 -9.45
N LEU A 288 8.87 17.91 -9.05
CA LEU A 288 9.96 17.02 -9.47
C LEU A 288 9.78 15.60 -8.92
N GLU A 289 9.40 15.48 -7.64
CA GLU A 289 9.08 14.18 -7.04
C GLU A 289 7.85 13.55 -7.69
N LEU A 290 6.84 14.37 -8.04
CA LEU A 290 5.67 13.90 -8.76
C LEU A 290 6.02 13.41 -10.17
N ASP A 291 6.92 14.10 -10.86
CA ASP A 291 7.37 13.70 -12.19
C ASP A 291 8.21 12.42 -12.14
N ALA A 292 9.02 12.23 -11.09
CA ALA A 292 9.88 11.06 -10.93
C ALA A 292 9.12 9.73 -10.65
N LYS A 293 7.94 9.79 -10.02
CA LYS A 293 7.19 8.56 -9.72
C LYS A 293 6.44 8.02 -10.94
N SER A 294 6.19 6.71 -10.98
CA SER A 294 5.37 6.05 -12.00
C SER A 294 3.88 6.30 -11.78
N THR A 295 3.07 6.05 -12.82
CA THR A 295 1.62 5.87 -12.69
C THR A 295 1.22 4.51 -12.12
N GLU A 296 2.17 3.57 -12.04
CA GLU A 296 1.93 2.20 -11.59
C GLU A 296 2.07 2.03 -10.08
N PHE A 297 1.27 1.13 -9.53
CA PHE A 297 1.48 0.61 -8.18
C PHE A 297 2.70 -0.33 -8.20
N CYS A 298 3.54 -0.28 -7.17
CA CYS A 298 4.58 -1.29 -7.01
C CYS A 298 3.95 -2.65 -6.61
N PRO A 299 4.65 -3.78 -6.82
CA PRO A 299 4.14 -5.11 -6.48
C PRO A 299 3.58 -5.25 -5.06
N ARG A 300 4.23 -4.60 -4.07
CA ARG A 300 3.73 -4.54 -2.68
C ARG A 300 2.37 -3.86 -2.57
N CYS A 301 2.21 -2.67 -3.16
CA CYS A 301 0.94 -1.94 -3.13
C CYS A 301 -0.16 -2.69 -3.88
N GLU A 302 0.17 -3.33 -5.00
CA GLU A 302 -0.78 -4.20 -5.71
C GLU A 302 -1.21 -5.39 -4.84
N GLY A 303 -0.26 -6.02 -4.14
CA GLY A 303 -0.53 -7.13 -3.25
C GLY A 303 -1.41 -6.76 -2.06
N LEU A 304 -1.26 -5.54 -1.51
CA LEU A 304 -2.13 -5.03 -0.44
C LEU A 304 -3.59 -4.82 -0.88
N LEU A 305 -3.85 -4.70 -2.19
CA LEU A 305 -5.19 -4.66 -2.76
C LEU A 305 -5.77 -6.06 -3.02
N LYS A 306 -5.05 -7.14 -2.70
CA LYS A 306 -5.48 -8.54 -2.85
C LYS A 306 -6.00 -9.12 -1.53
N PRO A 307 -6.83 -10.19 -1.57
CA PRO A 307 -7.59 -10.64 -0.40
C PRO A 307 -6.85 -11.49 0.63
N GLY A 308 -5.51 -11.50 0.70
CA GLY A 308 -4.75 -12.38 1.60
C GLY A 308 -5.30 -12.40 3.03
N ARG A 309 -5.42 -11.23 3.65
CA ARG A 309 -6.00 -11.04 4.99
C ARG A 309 -7.50 -11.34 5.08
N LEU A 310 -8.25 -11.13 4.00
CA LEU A 310 -9.72 -11.29 3.98
C LEU A 310 -10.14 -12.76 4.00
N ILE A 311 -9.27 -13.69 3.56
CA ILE A 311 -9.53 -15.12 3.59
C ILE A 311 -9.74 -15.63 5.02
N LEU A 312 -9.14 -14.97 6.01
CA LEU A 312 -9.14 -15.38 7.42
C LEU A 312 -10.49 -15.11 8.10
N HIS A 313 -11.11 -13.97 7.79
CA HIS A 313 -12.32 -13.50 8.47
C HIS A 313 -13.59 -14.31 8.12
N GLN A 314 -13.56 -15.14 7.07
CA GLN A 314 -14.70 -16.00 6.74
C GLN A 314 -14.72 -17.32 7.55
N ASN A 315 -13.60 -17.72 8.15
CA ASN A 315 -13.56 -18.92 8.98
C ASN A 315 -14.09 -18.66 10.41
N THR A 316 -14.17 -17.41 10.87
CA THR A 316 -14.65 -17.08 12.23
C THR A 316 -16.17 -17.00 12.36
N ASN A 317 -16.91 -16.89 11.25
CA ASN A 317 -18.38 -16.80 11.25
C ASN A 317 -19.08 -18.17 11.13
N GLN A 318 -18.35 -19.29 11.19
CA GLN A 318 -18.94 -20.64 11.14
C GLN A 318 -18.91 -21.42 12.46
N ASN A 319 -18.41 -20.83 13.55
CA ASN A 319 -18.27 -21.52 14.85
C ASN A 319 -19.10 -20.91 16.00
N HIS A 320 -20.17 -20.16 15.69
CA HIS A 320 -21.19 -19.80 16.68
C HIS A 320 -22.52 -20.39 16.24
N GLY A 321 -22.65 -21.70 16.47
CA GLY A 321 -23.89 -22.46 16.44
C GLY A 321 -23.97 -23.26 17.73
#